data_AF-A0A4Q4WGG8-F1
#
_entry.id   AF-A0A4Q4WGG8-F1
#
_cell.length_a   1.000
_cell.length_b   1.000
_cell.length_c   1.000
_cell.angle_alpha   90.00
_cell.angle_beta   90.00
_cell.angle_gamma   90.00
#
_symmetry.space_group_name_H-M   'P 1'
#
loop_
_entity.id
_entity.type
_entity.pdbx_description
1 polymer ?
#
loop_
_entity_poly.entity_id
_entity_poly.type
_entity_poly.pdbx_seq_one_letter_code
_entity_poly.pdbx_strand_id
1 'polypeptide(L)'
;MNENGVELMILSLNAPTVQAIPDEKAAYELSRRANDYLADQIAKRPDRFKGFAALPMQSPELATRELERCVTELGFVGALVNGFSQSQRDGILYYDLPQFRPFWAAVQTLDVPFYLHPRNPLPAHAPIYDGHPWLLGPTWAFGQETAVHALRLMGSGLFDDYPDLKIILETHGSKRRRTIRQRNDLPITSTPTSG
;
A
#
# COMPACT_ATOMS: atom_id res chain seq x y z
N MET A 1 6.83 20.43 -14.16
CA MET A 1 5.40 20.15 -14.48
C MET A 1 5.03 20.68 -15.85
N ASN A 2 5.05 22.00 -16.04
CA ASN A 2 4.59 22.64 -17.28
C ASN A 2 5.37 22.18 -18.52
N GLU A 3 6.71 22.07 -18.42
CA GLU A 3 7.58 21.58 -19.50
C GLU A 3 7.28 20.13 -19.92
N ASN A 4 6.72 19.32 -19.02
CA ASN A 4 6.40 17.91 -19.26
C ASN A 4 4.88 17.67 -19.41
N GLY A 5 4.06 18.73 -19.52
CA GLY A 5 2.61 18.62 -19.65
C GLY A 5 1.90 17.97 -18.44
N VAL A 6 2.50 17.98 -17.26
CA VAL A 6 1.92 17.36 -16.05
C VAL A 6 1.00 18.36 -15.36
N GLU A 7 -0.30 18.08 -15.38
CA GLU A 7 -1.35 18.94 -14.82
C GLU A 7 -1.51 18.73 -13.31
N LEU A 8 -1.52 17.47 -12.85
CA LEU A 8 -1.70 17.11 -11.44
C LEU A 8 -0.60 16.12 -10.99
N MET A 9 -0.09 16.30 -9.78
CA MET A 9 0.77 15.33 -9.11
C MET A 9 0.20 14.93 -7.75
N ILE A 10 0.21 13.62 -7.48
CA ILE A 10 -0.10 13.09 -6.16
C ILE A 10 1.22 12.81 -5.47
N LEU A 11 1.47 13.55 -4.39
CA LEU A 11 2.69 13.51 -3.60
C LEU A 11 2.53 12.47 -2.46
N SER A 12 3.64 11.88 -2.04
CA SER A 12 3.69 10.86 -1.00
C SER A 12 5.05 10.86 -0.31
N LEU A 13 5.11 10.30 0.90
CA LEU A 13 6.35 10.11 1.63
C LEU A 13 7.16 8.95 1.02
N ASN A 14 8.47 9.15 0.85
CA ASN A 14 9.36 8.18 0.22
C ASN A 14 9.52 6.89 1.03
N ALA A 15 9.88 5.79 0.36
CA ALA A 15 9.98 4.45 0.92
C ALA A 15 11.30 4.19 1.69
N PRO A 16 11.33 3.22 2.63
CA PRO A 16 10.20 2.58 3.30
C PRO A 16 9.74 3.34 4.57
N THR A 17 10.43 4.43 4.92
CA THR A 17 10.22 5.35 6.05
C THR A 17 9.38 4.78 7.20
N VAL A 18 8.06 5.01 7.21
CA VAL A 18 7.17 4.62 8.33
C VAL A 18 7.10 3.09 8.54
N GLN A 19 7.08 2.29 7.48
CA GLN A 19 6.98 0.83 7.57
C GLN A 19 8.26 0.16 8.11
N ALA A 20 9.37 0.91 8.16
CA ALA A 20 10.63 0.41 8.69
C ALA A 20 10.83 0.69 10.19
N ILE A 21 9.93 1.45 10.83
CA ILE A 21 10.01 1.78 12.26
C ILE A 21 9.22 0.73 13.05
N PRO A 22 9.86 -0.13 13.86
CA PRO A 22 9.13 -1.19 14.56
C PRO A 22 8.25 -0.70 15.71
N ASP A 23 8.59 0.45 16.31
CA ASP A 23 7.83 1.06 17.39
C ASP A 23 6.58 1.77 16.84
N GLU A 24 5.40 1.33 17.27
CA GLU A 24 4.10 1.84 16.79
C GLU A 24 3.92 3.34 17.07
N LYS A 25 4.33 3.80 18.24
CA LYS A 25 4.16 5.21 18.63
C LYS A 25 5.06 6.10 17.79
N ALA A 26 6.33 5.73 17.64
CA ALA A 26 7.27 6.46 16.79
C ALA A 26 6.85 6.46 15.32
N ALA A 27 6.33 5.33 14.81
CA ALA A 27 5.79 5.25 13.46
C ALA A 27 4.59 6.20 13.28
N TYR A 28 3.67 6.24 14.24
CA TYR A 28 2.49 7.12 14.23
C TYR A 28 2.85 8.61 14.34
N GLU A 29 3.76 8.98 15.24
CA GLU A 29 4.23 10.36 15.35
C GLU A 29 4.93 10.83 14.06
N LEU A 30 5.74 9.96 13.44
CA LEU A 30 6.38 10.29 12.17
C LEU A 30 5.36 10.42 11.05
N SER A 31 4.39 9.50 10.94
CA SER A 31 3.38 9.56 9.89
C SER A 31 2.56 10.84 9.97
N ARG A 32 2.13 11.22 11.18
CA ARG A 32 1.39 12.47 11.41
C ARG A 32 2.18 13.69 10.98
N ARG A 33 3.42 13.83 11.47
CA ARG A 33 4.29 14.96 11.13
C ARG A 33 4.56 15.05 9.63
N ALA A 34 4.76 13.91 8.97
CA ALA A 34 4.97 13.86 7.53
C ALA A 34 3.72 14.26 6.74
N ASN A 35 2.55 13.78 7.15
CA ASN A 35 1.27 14.11 6.53
C ASN A 35 0.92 15.59 6.73
N ASP A 36 1.14 16.16 7.92
CA ASP A 36 0.91 17.58 8.19
C ASP A 36 1.83 18.45 7.34
N TYR A 37 3.13 18.13 7.28
CA TYR A 37 4.07 18.83 6.41
C TYR A 37 3.67 18.75 4.93
N LEU A 38 3.21 17.58 4.49
CA LEU A 38 2.77 17.38 3.11
C LEU A 38 1.51 18.20 2.81
N ALA A 39 0.55 18.24 3.73
CA ALA A 39 -0.65 19.07 3.62
C ALA A 39 -0.27 20.56 3.49
N ASP A 40 0.68 21.04 4.29
CA ASP A 40 1.21 22.41 4.18
C ASP A 40 1.84 22.70 2.82
N GLN A 41 2.53 21.72 2.22
CA GLN A 41 3.08 21.89 0.86
C GLN A 41 1.98 21.88 -0.21
N ILE A 42 0.98 21.02 -0.07
CA ILE A 42 -0.16 20.93 -1.00
C ILE A 42 -0.97 22.23 -0.96
N ALA A 43 -1.19 22.81 0.22
CA ALA A 43 -1.93 24.05 0.41
C ALA A 43 -1.35 25.23 -0.39
N LYS A 44 -0.05 25.19 -0.75
CA LYS A 44 0.59 26.21 -1.59
C LYS A 44 0.11 26.16 -3.05
N ARG A 45 -0.32 24.99 -3.56
CA ARG A 45 -0.79 24.76 -4.94
C ARG A 45 -1.84 23.62 -4.99
N PRO A 46 -3.02 23.80 -4.37
CA PRO A 46 -4.01 22.72 -4.20
C PRO A 46 -4.70 22.28 -5.50
N ASP A 47 -4.58 23.10 -6.56
CA ASP A 47 -4.99 22.82 -7.93
C ASP A 47 -4.02 21.87 -8.67
N ARG A 48 -2.75 21.83 -8.24
CA ARG A 48 -1.68 21.05 -8.88
C ARG A 48 -1.24 19.84 -8.07
N PHE A 49 -1.43 19.87 -6.75
CA PHE A 49 -0.97 18.81 -5.85
C PHE A 49 -2.11 18.19 -5.07
N LYS A 50 -2.03 16.86 -4.90
CA LYS A 50 -2.79 16.07 -3.94
C LYS A 50 -1.83 15.20 -3.13
N GLY A 51 -2.31 14.62 -2.04
CA GLY A 51 -1.50 13.81 -1.13
C GLY A 51 -2.03 12.38 -1.00
N PHE A 52 -1.10 11.44 -0.86
CA PHE A 52 -1.37 10.14 -0.26
C PHE A 52 -0.83 10.11 1.18
N ALA A 53 -1.65 9.59 2.09
CA ALA A 53 -1.30 9.43 3.49
C ALA A 53 -0.18 8.40 3.64
N ALA A 54 0.83 8.75 4.44
CA ALA A 54 1.72 7.78 5.05
C ALA A 54 1.03 7.18 6.28
N LEU A 55 1.05 5.86 6.44
CA LEU A 55 0.30 5.16 7.49
C LEU A 55 1.20 4.28 8.39
N PRO A 56 0.99 4.30 9.72
CA PRO A 56 1.69 3.46 10.69
C PRO A 56 1.03 2.09 10.81
N MET A 57 1.17 1.30 9.76
CA MET A 57 0.53 -0.02 9.60
C MET A 57 1.00 -1.07 10.62
N GLN A 58 1.90 -0.72 11.54
CA GLN A 58 2.22 -1.52 12.72
C GLN A 58 1.00 -1.70 13.64
N SER A 59 0.13 -0.69 13.72
CA SER A 59 -1.17 -0.78 14.39
C SER A 59 -2.28 -0.46 13.38
N PRO A 60 -3.13 -1.44 13.02
CA PRO A 60 -4.30 -1.21 12.17
C PRO A 60 -5.21 -0.10 12.71
N GLU A 61 -5.33 0.03 14.03
CA GLU A 61 -6.16 1.04 14.68
C GLU A 61 -5.60 2.45 14.47
N LEU A 62 -4.29 2.64 14.69
CA LEU A 62 -3.63 3.93 14.47
C LEU A 62 -3.58 4.29 12.98
N ALA A 63 -3.36 3.31 12.11
CA ALA A 63 -3.42 3.49 10.66
C ALA A 63 -4.80 3.93 10.19
N THR A 64 -5.87 3.34 10.75
CA THR A 64 -7.25 3.72 10.43
C THR A 64 -7.54 5.16 10.82
N ARG A 65 -7.23 5.54 12.06
CA ARG A 65 -7.45 6.91 12.56
C ARG A 65 -6.70 7.94 11.73
N GLU A 66 -5.46 7.65 11.36
CA GLU A 66 -4.65 8.59 10.58
C GLU A 66 -5.13 8.68 9.13
N LEU A 67 -5.61 7.57 8.53
CA LEU A 67 -6.21 7.59 7.21
C LEU A 67 -7.49 8.44 7.20
N GLU A 68 -8.39 8.22 8.16
CA GLU A 68 -9.62 8.99 8.31
C GLU A 68 -9.32 10.48 8.41
N ARG A 69 -8.39 10.87 9.30
CA ARG A 69 -7.93 12.26 9.44
C ARG A 69 -7.38 12.82 8.13
N CYS A 70 -6.49 12.10 7.47
CA CYS A 70 -5.88 12.58 6.23
C CYS A 70 -6.91 12.81 5.12
N VAL A 71 -7.88 11.90 4.97
CA VAL A 71 -8.91 12.00 3.93
C VAL A 71 -9.92 13.09 4.26
N THR A 72 -10.43 13.11 5.49
CA THR A 72 -11.56 13.98 5.88
C THR A 72 -11.14 15.39 6.29
N GLU A 73 -9.97 15.56 6.90
CA GLU A 73 -9.50 16.85 7.39
C GLU A 73 -8.44 17.48 6.47
N LEU A 74 -7.51 16.68 5.92
CA LEU A 74 -6.40 17.18 5.08
C LEU A 74 -6.69 17.11 3.57
N GLY A 75 -7.80 16.47 3.16
CA GLY A 75 -8.19 16.34 1.76
C GLY A 75 -7.28 15.43 0.94
N PHE A 76 -6.62 14.46 1.59
CA PHE A 76 -5.81 13.46 0.90
C PHE A 76 -6.71 12.50 0.12
N VAL A 77 -6.17 11.96 -0.98
CA VAL A 77 -6.94 11.18 -1.96
C VAL A 77 -6.69 9.68 -1.85
N GLY A 78 -6.18 9.22 -0.71
CA GLY A 78 -5.84 7.83 -0.43
C GLY A 78 -4.57 7.68 0.40
N ALA A 79 -3.99 6.48 0.36
CA ALA A 79 -2.77 6.15 1.09
C ALA A 79 -1.71 5.54 0.20
N LEU A 80 -0.44 5.70 0.58
CA LEU A 80 0.68 4.97 0.01
C LEU A 80 1.45 4.30 1.13
N VAL A 81 1.63 2.98 1.01
CA VAL A 81 2.29 2.15 2.01
C VAL A 81 3.32 1.26 1.32
N ASN A 82 4.51 1.17 1.93
CA ASN A 82 5.67 0.51 1.33
C ASN A 82 5.78 -0.95 1.76
N GLY A 83 5.33 -1.88 0.90
CA GLY A 83 5.38 -3.32 1.14
C GLY A 83 4.78 -3.71 2.49
N PHE A 84 5.53 -4.48 3.28
CA PHE A 84 5.15 -4.89 4.64
C PHE A 84 5.69 -3.93 5.73
N SER A 85 5.09 -4.00 6.92
CA SER A 85 5.58 -3.30 8.12
C SER A 85 6.45 -4.17 9.01
N GLN A 86 7.46 -3.57 9.62
CA GLN A 86 8.20 -4.17 10.73
C GLN A 86 7.51 -3.78 12.05
N SER A 87 7.32 -4.75 12.95
CA SER A 87 6.69 -4.61 14.26
C SER A 87 7.62 -5.17 15.34
N GLN A 88 7.72 -4.47 16.48
CA GLN A 88 8.43 -5.00 17.65
C GLN A 88 7.78 -6.28 18.21
N ARG A 89 6.46 -6.41 18.07
CA ARG A 89 5.68 -7.50 18.66
C ARG A 89 5.62 -8.72 17.75
N ASP A 90 5.40 -8.49 16.46
CA ASP A 90 4.99 -9.54 15.51
C ASP A 90 6.02 -9.78 14.40
N GLY A 91 7.15 -9.05 14.42
CA GLY A 91 8.18 -9.15 13.39
C GLY A 91 7.75 -8.49 12.08
N ILE A 92 7.26 -9.26 11.12
CA ILE A 92 6.83 -8.75 9.80
C ILE A 92 5.31 -8.88 9.67
N LEU A 93 4.67 -7.74 9.39
CA LEU A 93 3.23 -7.65 9.19
C LEU A 93 2.92 -7.47 7.71
N TYR A 94 2.32 -8.50 7.12
CA TYR A 94 1.62 -8.37 5.85
C TYR A 94 0.15 -8.00 6.07
N TYR A 95 -0.41 -7.25 5.15
CA TYR A 95 -1.72 -6.62 5.34
C TYR A 95 -2.90 -7.53 4.98
N ASP A 96 -2.66 -8.81 4.67
CA ASP A 96 -3.69 -9.84 4.56
C ASP A 96 -4.12 -10.39 5.93
N LEU A 97 -3.31 -10.19 6.97
CA LEU A 97 -3.56 -10.74 8.31
C LEU A 97 -4.94 -10.30 8.85
N PRO A 98 -5.64 -11.16 9.61
CA PRO A 98 -7.01 -10.88 10.08
C PRO A 98 -7.16 -9.56 10.85
N GLN A 99 -6.15 -9.14 11.60
CA GLN A 99 -6.13 -7.87 12.34
C GLN A 99 -6.29 -6.61 11.46
N PHE A 100 -6.00 -6.70 10.16
CA PHE A 100 -6.20 -5.58 9.22
C PHE A 100 -7.62 -5.50 8.65
N ARG A 101 -8.51 -6.45 8.95
CA ARG A 101 -9.90 -6.41 8.43
C ARG A 101 -10.64 -5.12 8.80
N PRO A 102 -10.60 -4.62 10.04
CA PRO A 102 -11.20 -3.33 10.37
C PRO A 102 -10.60 -2.14 9.60
N PHE A 103 -9.28 -2.17 9.36
CA PHE A 103 -8.61 -1.14 8.55
C PHE A 103 -9.12 -1.16 7.10
N TRP A 104 -9.23 -2.33 6.49
CA TRP A 104 -9.75 -2.46 5.13
C TRP A 104 -11.22 -2.05 5.01
N ALA A 105 -12.04 -2.35 6.02
CA ALA A 105 -13.41 -1.85 6.08
C ALA A 105 -13.44 -0.32 6.03
N ALA A 106 -12.58 0.36 6.81
CA ALA A 106 -12.48 1.81 6.80
C ALA A 106 -11.98 2.37 5.45
N VAL A 107 -10.99 1.73 4.81
CA VAL A 107 -10.52 2.11 3.47
C VAL A 107 -11.67 2.07 2.46
N GLN A 108 -12.50 1.01 2.50
CA GLN A 108 -13.67 0.91 1.63
C GLN A 108 -14.71 1.98 1.95
N THR A 109 -15.01 2.22 3.23
CA THR A 109 -15.97 3.26 3.66
C THR A 109 -15.54 4.66 3.21
N LEU A 110 -14.25 4.96 3.24
CA LEU A 110 -13.70 6.23 2.75
C LEU A 110 -13.66 6.32 1.21
N ASP A 111 -13.87 5.20 0.51
CA ASP A 111 -13.84 5.06 -0.95
C ASP A 111 -12.53 5.53 -1.63
N VAL A 112 -11.42 5.48 -0.90
CA VAL A 112 -10.11 5.93 -1.38
C VAL A 112 -9.20 4.78 -1.80
N PRO A 113 -8.30 4.99 -2.79
CA PRO A 113 -7.32 3.99 -3.17
C PRO A 113 -6.24 3.78 -2.10
N PHE A 114 -5.82 2.52 -1.95
CA PHE A 114 -4.62 2.12 -1.23
C PHE A 114 -3.51 1.76 -2.22
N TYR A 115 -2.43 2.53 -2.24
CA TYR A 115 -1.27 2.27 -3.08
C TYR A 115 -0.26 1.43 -2.32
N LEU A 116 -0.04 0.19 -2.78
CA LEU A 116 1.00 -0.69 -2.27
C LEU A 116 2.28 -0.49 -3.08
N HIS A 117 3.19 0.31 -2.53
CA HIS A 117 4.47 0.63 -3.16
C HIS A 117 5.52 -0.45 -2.83
N PRO A 118 6.37 -0.85 -3.80
CA PRO A 118 7.39 -1.86 -3.57
C PRO A 118 8.45 -1.41 -2.58
N ARG A 119 9.15 -2.39 -2.02
CA ARG A 119 10.38 -2.20 -1.25
C ARG A 119 11.29 -3.40 -1.43
N ASN A 120 12.55 -3.26 -1.01
CA ASN A 120 13.43 -4.41 -0.89
C ASN A 120 12.99 -5.31 0.27
N PRO A 121 13.24 -6.63 0.16
CA PRO A 121 13.09 -7.54 1.28
C PRO A 121 14.04 -7.17 2.42
N LEU A 122 13.79 -7.72 3.61
CA LEU A 122 14.75 -7.60 4.70
C LEU A 122 16.03 -8.39 4.37
N PRO A 123 17.21 -7.99 4.90
CA PRO A 123 18.46 -8.73 4.69
C PRO A 123 18.33 -10.22 5.03
N ALA A 124 17.58 -10.57 6.07
CA ALA A 124 17.34 -11.96 6.46
C ALA A 124 16.59 -12.79 5.40
N HIS A 125 15.85 -12.15 4.49
CA HIS A 125 15.07 -12.78 3.42
C HIS A 125 15.73 -12.61 2.04
N ALA A 126 16.89 -11.95 1.98
CA ALA A 126 17.65 -11.73 0.77
C ALA A 126 18.66 -12.82 0.36
N PRO A 127 18.94 -13.93 1.09
CA PRO A 127 19.93 -14.93 0.65
C PRO A 127 19.68 -15.53 -0.75
N ILE A 128 18.43 -15.52 -1.22
CA ILE A 128 18.09 -15.94 -2.59
C ILE A 128 18.75 -15.10 -3.69
N TYR A 129 19.31 -13.93 -3.35
CA TYR A 129 20.01 -13.03 -4.26
C TYR A 129 21.53 -13.03 -4.05
N ASP A 130 22.07 -13.92 -3.22
CA ASP A 130 23.51 -13.98 -2.95
C ASP A 130 24.29 -14.22 -4.23
N GLY A 131 25.36 -13.45 -4.44
CA GLY A 131 26.13 -13.43 -5.69
C GLY A 131 25.44 -12.72 -6.87
N HIS A 132 24.22 -12.21 -6.69
CA HIS A 132 23.38 -11.60 -7.74
C HIS A 132 22.79 -10.24 -7.32
N PRO A 133 23.61 -9.27 -6.83
CA PRO A 133 23.09 -8.01 -6.30
C PRO A 133 22.32 -7.15 -7.33
N TRP A 134 22.50 -7.39 -8.63
CA TRP A 134 21.75 -6.73 -9.70
C TRP A 134 20.26 -7.08 -9.73
N LEU A 135 19.83 -8.13 -9.02
CA LEU A 135 18.41 -8.48 -8.83
C LEU A 135 17.76 -7.66 -7.71
N LEU A 136 18.54 -7.05 -6.81
CA LEU A 136 18.00 -6.19 -5.75
C LEU A 136 17.48 -4.87 -6.34
N GLY A 137 16.42 -4.34 -5.71
CA GLY A 137 15.78 -3.10 -6.15
C GLY A 137 14.76 -3.30 -7.28
N PRO A 138 14.55 -2.27 -8.13
CA PRO A 138 13.47 -2.23 -9.10
C PRO A 138 13.60 -3.23 -10.24
N THR A 139 14.80 -3.78 -10.47
CA THR A 139 15.05 -4.77 -11.52
C THR A 139 14.23 -6.04 -11.31
N TRP A 140 14.14 -6.52 -10.07
CA TRP A 140 13.44 -7.77 -9.77
C TRP A 140 12.84 -7.82 -8.36
N ALA A 141 13.65 -7.64 -7.31
CA ALA A 141 13.23 -7.87 -5.92
C ALA A 141 11.98 -7.08 -5.52
N PHE A 142 11.82 -5.84 -6.00
CA PHE A 142 10.61 -5.04 -5.81
C PHE A 142 9.36 -5.72 -6.39
N GLY A 143 9.45 -6.20 -7.63
CA GLY A 143 8.36 -6.88 -8.31
C GLY A 143 7.98 -8.19 -7.62
N GLN A 144 8.99 -8.96 -7.20
CA GLN A 144 8.77 -10.21 -6.47
C GLN A 144 8.04 -9.98 -5.14
N GLU A 145 8.51 -9.05 -4.30
CA GLU A 145 7.91 -8.78 -2.99
C GLU A 145 6.47 -8.28 -3.15
N THR A 146 6.23 -7.31 -4.03
CA THR A 146 4.89 -6.79 -4.28
C THR A 146 3.95 -7.83 -4.87
N ALA A 147 4.44 -8.72 -5.75
CA ALA A 147 3.64 -9.81 -6.30
C ALA A 147 3.19 -10.79 -5.22
N VAL A 148 4.10 -11.18 -4.31
CA VAL A 148 3.77 -12.05 -3.17
C VAL A 148 2.74 -11.38 -2.28
N HIS A 149 2.94 -10.10 -1.90
CA HIS A 149 1.99 -9.36 -1.06
C HIS A 149 0.62 -9.25 -1.73
N ALA A 150 0.55 -8.96 -3.03
CA ALA A 150 -0.70 -8.93 -3.78
C ALA A 150 -1.43 -10.27 -3.79
N LEU A 151 -0.71 -11.38 -4.02
CA LEU A 151 -1.26 -12.72 -3.98
C LEU A 151 -1.80 -13.08 -2.59
N ARG A 152 -1.12 -12.65 -1.51
CA ARG A 152 -1.62 -12.83 -0.14
C ARG A 152 -2.93 -12.08 0.08
N LEU A 153 -3.04 -10.83 -0.36
CA LEU A 153 -4.27 -10.04 -0.24
C LEU A 153 -5.43 -10.74 -0.97
N MET A 154 -5.21 -11.12 -2.24
CA MET A 154 -6.21 -11.82 -3.06
C MET A 154 -6.59 -13.18 -2.46
N GLY A 155 -5.61 -13.99 -2.06
CA GLY A 155 -5.83 -15.34 -1.53
C GLY A 155 -6.43 -15.37 -0.12
N SER A 156 -6.46 -14.24 0.60
CA SER A 156 -7.04 -14.16 1.95
C SER A 156 -8.57 -13.98 1.96
N GLY A 157 -9.22 -13.85 0.79
CA GLY A 157 -10.65 -13.51 0.70
C GLY A 157 -10.95 -12.03 0.94
N LEU A 158 -9.92 -11.17 0.97
CA LEU A 158 -10.09 -9.74 1.27
C LEU A 158 -11.10 -9.04 0.34
N PHE A 159 -11.06 -9.36 -0.95
CA PHE A 159 -11.96 -8.77 -1.94
C PHE A 159 -13.34 -9.43 -1.97
N ASP A 160 -13.50 -10.59 -1.33
CA ASP A 160 -14.82 -11.18 -1.10
C ASP A 160 -15.52 -10.46 0.06
N ASP A 161 -14.77 -10.12 1.12
CA ASP A 161 -15.25 -9.32 2.26
C ASP A 161 -15.54 -7.85 1.86
N TYR A 162 -14.70 -7.27 1.01
CA TYR A 162 -14.72 -5.86 0.63
C TYR A 162 -14.56 -5.66 -0.89
N PRO A 163 -15.65 -5.87 -1.67
CA PRO A 163 -15.59 -5.91 -3.13
C PRO A 163 -15.31 -4.57 -3.81
N ASP A 164 -15.50 -3.45 -3.11
CA ASP A 164 -15.30 -2.10 -3.65
C ASP A 164 -13.90 -1.55 -3.35
N LEU A 165 -13.04 -2.31 -2.67
CA LEU A 165 -11.67 -1.90 -2.40
C LEU A 165 -10.88 -1.62 -3.69
N LYS A 166 -10.17 -0.49 -3.67
CA LYS A 166 -9.29 -0.05 -4.75
C LYS A 166 -7.84 -0.18 -4.29
N ILE A 167 -7.16 -1.23 -4.71
CA ILE A 167 -5.71 -1.39 -4.44
C ILE A 167 -4.93 -1.10 -5.73
N ILE A 168 -4.01 -0.14 -5.65
CA ILE A 168 -3.06 0.18 -6.71
C ILE A 168 -1.77 -0.59 -6.43
N LEU A 169 -1.37 -1.43 -7.37
CA LEU A 169 -0.11 -2.16 -7.31
C LEU A 169 0.89 -1.53 -8.26
N GLU A 170 2.07 -1.24 -7.73
CA GLU A 170 3.23 -0.96 -8.57
C GLU A 170 3.97 -2.27 -8.84
N THR A 171 3.79 -2.77 -10.06
CA THR A 171 4.45 -4.00 -10.53
C THR A 171 5.41 -3.61 -11.64
N HIS A 172 6.71 -3.58 -11.30
CA HIS A 172 7.81 -3.23 -12.20
C HIS A 172 7.80 -1.75 -12.62
N GLY A 173 8.98 -1.16 -12.88
CA GLY A 173 9.17 0.24 -13.30
C GLY A 173 8.53 0.64 -14.64
N SER A 174 7.49 -0.07 -15.09
CA SER A 174 6.67 0.30 -16.23
C SER A 174 5.72 1.42 -15.84
N LYS A 175 5.74 2.52 -16.60
CA LYS A 175 4.90 3.72 -16.45
C LYS A 175 3.39 3.47 -16.73
N ARG A 176 2.83 2.30 -16.37
CA ARG A 176 1.41 1.97 -16.56
C ARG A 176 0.79 1.43 -15.27
N ARG A 177 -0.01 2.29 -14.63
CA ARG A 177 -0.89 1.93 -13.51
C ARG A 177 -1.85 0.82 -13.95
N ARG A 178 -1.90 -0.29 -13.21
CA ARG A 178 -2.96 -1.30 -13.32
C ARG A 178 -3.76 -1.30 -12.02
N THR A 179 -5.04 -0.99 -12.12
CA THR A 179 -6.00 -1.24 -11.04
C THR A 179 -6.43 -2.69 -11.16
N ILE A 180 -6.25 -3.49 -10.11
CA ILE A 180 -6.84 -4.83 -10.05
C ILE A 180 -8.26 -4.68 -9.52
N ARG A 181 -9.25 -5.12 -10.29
CA ARG A 181 -10.59 -5.49 -9.81
C ARG A 181 -10.76 -6.97 -10.12
N GLN A 182 -11.13 -7.77 -9.12
CA GLN A 182 -11.48 -9.16 -9.36
C GLN A 182 -12.73 -9.19 -10.25
N ARG A 183 -12.61 -9.77 -11.45
CA ARG A 183 -13.78 -10.10 -12.29
C ARG A 183 -14.23 -11.50 -11.87
N ASN A 184 -15.38 -11.59 -11.22
CA ASN A 184 -16.03 -12.86 -10.87
C ASN A 184 -16.83 -13.44 -12.06
N ASP A 185 -16.23 -13.47 -13.26
CA ASP A 185 -16.86 -14.05 -14.46
C ASP A 185 -16.18 -15.39 -14.82
N LEU A 186 -16.27 -16.38 -13.94
CA LEU A 186 -16.04 -17.77 -14.32
C LEU A 186 -17.14 -18.66 -13.70
N PRO A 187 -18.07 -19.21 -14.51
CA PRO A 187 -18.97 -20.24 -14.02
C PRO A 187 -18.16 -21.51 -13.74
N ILE A 188 -18.15 -21.94 -12.48
CA ILE A 188 -17.70 -23.28 -12.10
C ILE A 188 -18.76 -24.25 -12.63
N THR A 189 -18.56 -24.79 -13.83
CA THR A 189 -19.41 -25.88 -14.33
C THR A 189 -19.05 -27.16 -13.61
N SER A 190 -20.03 -27.69 -12.92
CA SER A 190 -20.02 -28.97 -12.20
C SER A 190 -19.56 -30.14 -13.05
N THR A 191 -18.79 -31.03 -12.43
CA THR A 191 -18.45 -32.38 -12.91
C THR A 191 -19.65 -33.16 -13.44
N PRO A 192 -19.54 -33.88 -14.56
CA PRO A 192 -20.44 -34.98 -14.86
C PRO A 192 -19.92 -36.26 -14.19
N THR A 193 -20.75 -36.82 -13.32
CA THR A 193 -20.79 -38.25 -13.02
C THR A 193 -21.02 -39.06 -14.29
N SER A 194 -20.22 -40.11 -14.53
CA SER A 194 -20.60 -41.49 -14.93
C SER A 194 -19.55 -42.16 -15.82
N GLY A 195 -19.21 -43.39 -15.47
CA GLY A 195 -18.25 -44.30 -16.10
C GLY A 195 -17.81 -45.36 -15.11
#